data_AF-A0A9D1LZX2-F1
#
_entry.id   AF-A0A9D1LZX2-F1
#
_cell.length_a   1.000
_cell.length_b   1.000
_cell.length_c   1.000
_cell.angle_alpha   90.00
_cell.angle_beta   90.00
_cell.angle_gamma   90.00
#
_symmetry.space_group_name_H-M   'P 1'
#
loop_
_entity.id
_entity.type
_entity.pdbx_description
1 polymer ?
#
loop_
_entity_poly.entity_id
_entity_poly.type
_entity_poly.pdbx_seq_one_letter_code
_entity_poly.pdbx_strand_id
1 'polypeptide(L)'
;MNDKLARALKSSRKYFLIFGILWLILVIVFVAPLSCSIVEATAQGFGIETFLPSFGTNITNFFSTFGKAFSAEYIGTFGKWLLYFTLGYLVLVCISIIRTAPKHEYSNIEHGSSDWSENGEQYRVLSKKSGLILAENNYLPLNKMGNINVLIVGRIWIW
;
A
#
# COMPACT_ATOMS: atom_id res chain seq x y z
N MET A 1 -11.15 -20.37 2.44
CA MET A 1 -10.78 -19.01 1.96
C MET A 1 -9.83 -19.21 0.79
N ASN A 2 -10.07 -18.61 -0.37
CA ASN A 2 -9.21 -18.83 -1.55
C ASN A 2 -7.78 -18.34 -1.23
N ASP A 3 -6.78 -19.20 -1.32
CA ASP A 3 -5.42 -18.95 -0.83
C ASP A 3 -4.74 -17.72 -1.47
N LYS A 4 -5.19 -17.33 -2.67
CA LYS A 4 -4.76 -16.12 -3.35
C LYS A 4 -5.30 -14.85 -2.69
N LEU A 5 -6.56 -14.86 -2.25
CA LEU A 5 -7.22 -13.76 -1.55
C LEU A 5 -6.60 -13.56 -0.16
N ALA A 6 -6.32 -14.66 0.55
CA ALA A 6 -5.66 -14.64 1.84
C ALA A 6 -4.24 -14.03 1.76
N ARG A 7 -3.45 -14.41 0.75
CA ARG A 7 -2.11 -13.86 0.51
C ARG A 7 -2.14 -12.39 0.08
N ALA A 8 -3.08 -12.01 -0.78
CA ALA A 8 -3.29 -10.62 -1.17
C ALA A 8 -3.65 -9.74 0.03
N LEU A 9 -4.54 -10.19 0.93
CA LEU A 9 -4.91 -9.49 2.16
C LEU A 9 -3.74 -9.40 3.16
N LYS A 10 -2.91 -10.45 3.27
CA LYS A 10 -1.75 -10.47 4.17
C LYS A 10 -0.65 -9.52 3.70
N SER A 11 -0.39 -9.47 2.39
CA SER A 11 0.56 -8.52 1.78
C SER A 11 0.04 -7.07 1.81
N SER A 12 -1.28 -6.87 1.68
CA SER A 12 -1.88 -5.53 1.64
C SER A 12 -2.10 -4.87 3.01
N ARG A 13 -1.78 -5.53 4.14
CA ARG A 13 -2.02 -5.00 5.50
C ARG A 13 -1.41 -3.61 5.73
N LYS A 14 -0.22 -3.36 5.17
CA LYS A 14 0.44 -2.03 5.22
C LYS A 14 -0.30 -0.97 4.41
N TYR A 15 -0.97 -1.37 3.32
CA TYR A 15 -1.71 -0.47 2.43
C TYR A 15 -3.07 -0.07 3.02
N PHE A 16 -3.71 -0.92 3.83
CA PHE A 16 -4.93 -0.53 4.54
C PHE A 16 -4.70 0.64 5.51
N LEU A 17 -3.56 0.67 6.20
CA LEU A 17 -3.16 1.80 7.04
C LEU A 17 -3.03 3.09 6.21
N ILE A 18 -2.35 3.00 5.06
CA ILE A 18 -2.17 4.13 4.14
C ILE A 18 -3.52 4.64 3.63
N PHE A 19 -4.43 3.75 3.23
CA PHE A 19 -5.77 4.12 2.79
C PHE A 19 -6.59 4.76 3.92
N GLY A 20 -6.45 4.30 5.17
CA GLY A 20 -7.11 4.91 6.32
C GLY A 20 -6.59 6.32 6.61
N ILE A 21 -5.28 6.53 6.57
CA ILE A 21 -4.66 7.84 6.76
C ILE A 21 -5.08 8.81 5.64
N LEU A 22 -5.04 8.36 4.39
CA LEU A 22 -5.47 9.16 3.25
C LEU A 22 -6.96 9.54 3.35
N TRP A 23 -7.82 8.60 3.75
CA TRP A 23 -9.23 8.88 4.00
C TRP A 23 -9.40 9.97 5.05
N LEU A 24 -8.69 9.87 6.18
CA LEU A 24 -8.76 10.85 7.26
C LEU A 24 -8.31 12.24 6.81
N ILE A 25 -7.21 12.32 6.05
CA ILE A 25 -6.73 13.59 5.46
C ILE A 25 -7.79 14.21 4.56
N LEU A 26 -8.40 13.41 3.67
CA LEU A 26 -9.44 13.91 2.75
C LEU A 26 -10.71 14.34 3.50
N VAL A 27 -11.07 13.66 4.60
CA VAL A 27 -12.19 14.08 5.43
C VAL A 27 -11.95 15.47 6.03
N ILE A 28 -10.75 15.70 6.58
CA ILE A 28 -10.39 16.98 7.20
C ILE A 28 -10.25 18.09 6.16
N VAL A 29 -9.52 17.83 5.08
CA VAL A 29 -9.13 18.87 4.10
C VAL A 29 -10.23 19.14 3.08
N PHE A 30 -11.12 18.19 2.81
CA PHE A 30 -12.11 18.31 1.74
C PHE A 30 -13.55 18.13 2.20
N VAL A 31 -13.88 17.00 2.84
CA VAL A 31 -15.28 16.69 3.18
C VAL A 31 -15.86 17.69 4.18
N ALA A 32 -15.12 18.01 5.24
CA ALA A 32 -15.56 18.99 6.23
C ALA A 32 -15.77 20.37 5.59
N PRO A 33 -14.78 20.97 4.89
CA PRO A 33 -14.98 22.23 4.16
C PRO A 33 -16.16 22.23 3.20
N LEU A 34 -16.29 21.19 2.38
CA LEU A 34 -17.41 21.07 1.43
C LEU A 34 -18.76 21.09 2.14
N SER A 35 -18.91 20.27 3.18
CA SER A 35 -20.17 20.16 3.92
C SER A 35 -20.56 21.45 4.63
N CYS A 36 -19.58 22.16 5.22
CA CYS A 36 -19.83 23.44 5.89
C CYS A 36 -20.26 24.52 4.89
N SER A 37 -19.60 24.59 3.74
CA SER A 37 -19.96 25.55 2.69
C SER A 37 -21.32 25.27 2.06
N ILE A 38 -21.76 24.02 2.02
CA ILE A 38 -23.12 23.69 1.57
C ILE A 38 -24.16 24.21 2.56
N VAL A 39 -23.93 24.06 3.87
CA VAL A 39 -24.85 24.59 4.89
C VAL A 39 -24.94 26.12 4.77
N GLU A 40 -23.79 26.80 4.69
CA GLU A 40 -23.72 28.25 4.53
C GLU A 40 -24.43 28.72 3.26
N ALA A 41 -24.22 28.02 2.14
CA ALA A 41 -24.85 28.36 0.87
C ALA A 41 -26.35 28.06 0.82
N THR A 42 -26.87 27.24 1.73
CA THR A 42 -28.29 26.81 1.73
C THR A 42 -29.16 27.64 2.69
N ALA A 43 -28.56 28.53 3.50
CA ALA A 43 -29.29 29.31 4.51
C ALA A 43 -30.47 30.12 3.96
N GLN A 44 -30.39 30.58 2.71
CA GLN A 44 -31.45 31.34 2.02
C GLN A 44 -31.87 30.70 0.68
N GLY A 45 -31.56 29.40 0.49
CA GLY A 45 -31.60 28.71 -0.79
C GLY A 45 -30.21 28.62 -1.42
N PHE A 46 -29.91 27.48 -2.06
CA PHE A 46 -28.56 27.22 -2.59
C PHE A 46 -28.16 28.24 -3.66
N GLY A 47 -27.15 29.07 -3.34
CA GLY A 47 -26.59 30.05 -4.27
C GLY A 47 -25.11 29.81 -4.53
N ILE A 48 -24.72 29.63 -5.79
CA ILE A 48 -23.31 29.40 -6.15
C ILE A 48 -22.40 30.58 -5.78
N GLU A 49 -22.96 31.79 -5.80
CA GLU A 49 -22.31 33.04 -5.39
C GLU A 49 -21.94 33.07 -3.91
N THR A 50 -22.71 32.37 -3.07
CA THR A 50 -22.40 32.20 -1.63
C THR A 50 -21.52 30.98 -1.38
N PHE A 51 -21.73 29.90 -2.16
CA PHE A 51 -20.99 28.66 -2.03
C PHE A 51 -19.50 28.81 -2.32
N LEU A 52 -19.13 29.41 -3.45
CA LEU A 52 -17.72 29.47 -3.87
C LEU A 52 -16.83 30.28 -2.88
N PRO A 53 -17.24 31.47 -2.42
CA PRO A 53 -16.49 32.20 -1.39
C PRO A 53 -16.40 31.41 -0.08
N SER A 54 -17.52 30.88 0.41
CA SER A 54 -17.55 30.05 1.62
C SER A 54 -16.65 28.83 1.51
N PHE A 55 -16.64 28.15 0.36
CA PHE A 55 -15.77 27.01 0.09
C PHE A 55 -14.30 27.42 0.05
N GLY A 56 -13.98 28.53 -0.61
CA GLY A 56 -12.63 29.10 -0.60
C GLY A 56 -12.13 29.39 0.82
N THR A 57 -12.94 30.02 1.66
CA THR A 57 -12.58 30.30 3.06
C THR A 57 -12.45 29.03 3.90
N ASN A 58 -13.38 28.10 3.74
CA ASN A 58 -13.43 26.89 4.54
C ASN A 58 -12.31 25.91 4.17
N ILE A 59 -11.90 25.83 2.90
CA ILE A 59 -10.80 24.97 2.44
C ILE A 59 -9.44 25.51 2.85
N THR A 60 -9.25 26.84 2.89
CA THR A 60 -8.00 27.43 3.41
C THR A 60 -7.88 27.28 4.92
N ASN A 61 -9.01 27.26 5.64
CA ASN A 61 -9.06 27.16 7.11
C ASN A 61 -9.52 25.78 7.60
N PHE A 62 -9.12 24.72 6.89
CA PHE A 62 -9.66 23.37 7.03
C PHE A 62 -9.62 22.80 8.46
N PHE A 63 -8.60 23.07 9.28
CA PHE A 63 -8.57 22.61 10.67
C PHE A 63 -9.69 23.23 11.53
N SER A 64 -9.92 24.53 11.39
CA SER A 64 -11.01 25.20 12.11
C SER A 64 -12.37 24.74 11.62
N THR A 65 -12.51 24.55 10.31
CA THR A 65 -13.74 24.07 9.68
C THR A 65 -14.05 22.63 10.07
N PHE A 66 -13.04 21.79 10.26
CA PHE A 66 -13.22 20.43 10.76
C PHE A 66 -13.84 20.43 12.16
N GLY A 67 -13.36 21.30 13.07
CA GLY A 67 -14.01 21.47 14.37
C GLY A 67 -15.45 22.00 14.26
N LYS A 68 -15.67 22.99 13.39
CA LYS A 68 -16.98 23.58 13.10
C LYS A 68 -18.00 22.54 12.62
N ALA A 69 -17.57 21.56 11.82
CA ALA A 69 -18.42 20.52 11.24
C ALA A 69 -19.14 19.65 12.28
N PHE A 70 -18.63 19.57 13.52
CA PHE A 70 -19.26 18.81 14.61
C PHE A 70 -20.29 19.62 15.42
N SER A 71 -20.48 20.90 15.13
CA SER A 71 -21.52 21.70 15.79
C SER A 71 -22.92 21.36 15.26
N ALA A 72 -23.95 21.67 16.05
CA ALA A 72 -25.33 21.24 15.81
C ALA A 72 -25.89 21.68 14.44
N GLU A 73 -25.44 22.83 13.93
CA GLU A 73 -25.86 23.38 12.64
C GLU A 73 -25.30 22.56 11.45
N TYR A 74 -24.09 22.00 11.58
CA TYR A 74 -23.36 21.40 10.47
C TYR A 74 -23.34 19.87 10.50
N ILE A 75 -23.44 19.26 11.69
CA ILE A 75 -23.20 17.83 11.92
C ILE A 75 -24.09 16.92 11.07
N GLY A 76 -25.35 17.31 10.82
CA GLY A 76 -26.28 16.54 10.00
C GLY A 76 -25.86 16.49 8.52
N THR A 77 -25.43 17.62 7.97
CA THR A 77 -24.95 17.71 6.58
C THR A 77 -23.58 17.07 6.46
N PHE A 78 -22.68 17.32 7.42
CA PHE A 78 -21.37 16.68 7.47
C PHE A 78 -21.47 15.15 7.49
N GLY A 79 -22.32 14.58 8.35
CA GLY A 79 -22.51 13.12 8.43
C GLY A 79 -23.02 12.51 7.12
N LYS A 80 -23.96 13.18 6.42
CA LYS A 80 -24.45 12.73 5.11
C LYS A 80 -23.35 12.72 4.06
N TRP A 81 -22.58 13.81 3.95
CA TRP A 81 -21.49 13.92 2.99
C TRP A 81 -20.32 12.97 3.30
N LEU A 82 -20.02 12.78 4.60
CA LEU A 82 -19.04 11.80 5.06
C LEU A 82 -19.43 10.39 4.64
N LEU A 83 -20.71 10.03 4.75
CA LEU A 83 -21.20 8.72 4.33
C LEU A 83 -21.06 8.51 2.81
N TYR A 84 -21.52 9.46 1.99
CA TYR A 84 -21.39 9.36 0.53
C TYR A 84 -19.94 9.29 0.09
N PHE A 85 -19.08 10.15 0.66
CA PHE A 85 -17.65 10.15 0.38
C PHE A 85 -17.02 8.81 0.76
N THR A 86 -17.33 8.28 1.94
CA THR A 86 -16.75 7.02 2.44
C THR A 86 -17.16 5.84 1.56
N LEU A 87 -18.43 5.76 1.14
CA LEU A 87 -18.88 4.71 0.23
C LEU A 87 -18.14 4.79 -1.12
N GLY A 88 -18.05 5.97 -1.72
CA GLY A 88 -17.31 6.17 -2.97
C GLY A 88 -15.82 5.84 -2.83
N TYR A 89 -15.20 6.28 -1.74
CA TYR A 89 -13.80 5.99 -1.43
C TYR A 89 -13.54 4.49 -1.30
N LEU A 90 -14.41 3.76 -0.59
CA LEU A 90 -14.29 2.30 -0.45
C LEU A 90 -14.39 1.57 -1.79
N VAL A 91 -15.26 2.03 -2.70
CA VAL A 91 -15.33 1.48 -4.08
C VAL A 91 -14.00 1.65 -4.80
N LEU A 92 -13.39 2.84 -4.74
CA LEU A 92 -12.08 3.11 -5.35
C LEU A 92 -10.96 2.27 -4.72
N VAL A 93 -10.98 2.09 -3.39
CA VAL A 93 -10.03 1.22 -2.68
C VAL A 93 -10.21 -0.23 -3.14
N CYS A 94 -11.44 -0.73 -3.26
CA CYS A 94 -11.71 -2.07 -3.76
C CYS A 94 -11.17 -2.26 -5.18
N ILE A 95 -11.44 -1.32 -6.08
CA ILE A 95 -10.90 -1.34 -7.46
C ILE A 95 -9.37 -1.34 -7.45
N SER A 96 -8.75 -0.52 -6.59
CA SER A 96 -7.30 -0.44 -6.45
C SER A 96 -6.69 -1.76 -5.98
N ILE A 97 -7.30 -2.41 -4.99
CA ILE A 97 -6.88 -3.73 -4.50
C ILE A 97 -7.02 -4.78 -5.60
N ILE A 98 -8.14 -4.80 -6.32
CA ILE A 98 -8.36 -5.76 -7.42
C ILE A 98 -7.32 -5.56 -8.53
N ARG A 99 -6.99 -4.31 -8.88
CA ARG A 99 -5.99 -4.01 -9.92
C ARG A 99 -4.56 -4.30 -9.50
N THR A 100 -4.23 -4.16 -8.22
CA THR A 100 -2.89 -4.40 -7.67
C THR A 100 -2.68 -5.84 -7.21
N ALA A 101 -3.73 -6.67 -7.21
CA ALA A 101 -3.62 -8.08 -6.88
C ALA A 101 -2.63 -8.81 -7.82
N PRO A 102 -1.78 -9.71 -7.28
CA PRO A 102 -0.80 -10.44 -8.08
C PRO A 102 -1.50 -11.31 -9.13
N LYS A 103 -1.19 -11.07 -10.41
CA LYS A 103 -1.82 -11.76 -11.55
C LYS A 103 -1.33 -13.20 -11.73
N HIS A 104 -0.15 -13.51 -11.22
CA HIS A 104 0.49 -14.83 -11.29
C HIS A 104 1.21 -15.14 -9.97
N GLU A 105 1.46 -16.42 -9.71
CA GLU A 105 2.04 -16.93 -8.47
C GLU A 105 3.45 -16.41 -8.18
N TYR A 106 4.18 -16.03 -9.24
CA TYR A 106 5.57 -15.56 -9.19
C TYR A 106 5.71 -14.03 -9.16
N SER A 107 4.61 -13.30 -9.03
CA SER A 107 4.60 -11.83 -8.98
C SER A 107 5.37 -11.32 -7.76
N ASN A 108 6.40 -10.49 -7.98
CA ASN A 108 7.33 -9.99 -6.94
C ASN A 108 8.16 -11.07 -6.23
N ILE A 109 8.31 -12.26 -6.84
CA ILE A 109 9.29 -13.26 -6.44
C ILE A 109 10.45 -13.18 -7.44
N GLU A 110 11.53 -12.50 -7.05
CA GLU A 110 12.79 -12.54 -7.80
C GLU A 110 13.43 -13.91 -7.59
N HIS A 111 13.11 -14.85 -8.49
CA HIS A 111 13.79 -16.13 -8.55
C HIS A 111 15.23 -15.86 -8.96
N GLY A 112 16.11 -15.78 -7.97
CA GLY A 112 17.55 -15.84 -8.23
C GLY A 112 17.91 -17.24 -8.69
N SER A 113 18.95 -17.38 -9.50
CA SER A 113 19.51 -18.71 -9.82
C SER A 113 19.92 -19.51 -8.57
N SER A 114 20.00 -18.86 -7.40
CA SER A 114 20.14 -19.49 -6.08
C SER A 114 18.98 -20.40 -5.71
N ASP A 115 17.74 -20.04 -6.01
CA ASP A 115 16.57 -20.88 -5.67
C ASP A 115 16.55 -22.14 -6.55
N TRP A 116 17.19 -22.08 -7.73
CA TRP A 116 17.43 -23.23 -8.60
C TRP A 116 18.45 -24.22 -8.02
N SER A 117 19.25 -23.81 -7.03
CA SER A 117 20.25 -24.65 -6.37
C SER A 117 19.71 -25.38 -5.13
N GLU A 118 18.48 -25.11 -4.69
CA GLU A 118 17.88 -25.79 -3.53
C GLU A 118 17.48 -27.26 -3.79
N ASN A 119 17.51 -27.74 -5.04
CA ASN A 119 17.34 -29.17 -5.38
C ASN A 119 18.18 -29.61 -6.61
N GLY A 120 19.20 -28.82 -6.99
CA GLY A 120 20.13 -29.15 -8.07
C GLY A 120 21.25 -30.10 -7.60
N GLU A 121 22.36 -30.17 -8.34
CA GLU A 121 23.59 -30.83 -7.83
C GLU A 121 24.14 -30.08 -6.62
N GLN A 122 23.58 -30.33 -5.44
CA GLN A 122 24.18 -29.94 -4.17
C GLN A 122 25.35 -30.88 -3.90
N TYR A 123 26.55 -30.35 -4.00
CA TYR A 123 27.73 -31.09 -3.58
C TYR A 123 27.65 -31.28 -2.06
N ARG A 124 27.28 -32.52 -1.66
CA ARG A 124 27.23 -32.94 -0.27
C ARG A 124 28.56 -32.57 0.40
N VAL A 125 28.46 -31.69 1.39
CA VAL A 125 29.54 -31.11 2.20
C VAL A 125 30.79 -31.98 2.20
N LEU A 126 31.84 -31.54 1.48
CA LEU A 126 33.11 -32.26 1.46
C LEU A 126 34.04 -31.80 2.59
N SER A 127 34.12 -30.50 2.90
CA SER A 127 34.68 -29.96 4.16
C SER A 127 34.75 -28.43 4.15
N LYS A 128 34.52 -27.77 5.30
CA LYS A 128 34.72 -26.32 5.52
C LYS A 128 36.17 -25.85 5.31
N LYS A 129 37.13 -26.78 5.28
CA LYS A 129 38.57 -26.52 5.23
C LYS A 129 39.22 -26.90 3.89
N SER A 130 38.48 -27.46 2.94
CA SER A 130 39.07 -28.08 1.74
C SER A 130 38.24 -27.96 0.46
N GLY A 131 37.54 -26.84 0.26
CA GLY A 131 36.78 -26.56 -0.97
C GLY A 131 36.58 -25.06 -1.23
N LEU A 132 36.19 -24.71 -2.46
CA LEU A 132 35.76 -23.34 -2.80
C LEU A 132 34.35 -23.11 -2.23
N ILE A 133 34.16 -22.02 -1.51
CA ILE A 133 32.86 -21.66 -0.93
C ILE A 133 31.94 -21.16 -2.04
N LEU A 134 30.83 -21.85 -2.28
CA LEU A 134 29.83 -21.47 -3.27
C LEU A 134 28.70 -20.66 -2.65
N ALA A 135 28.20 -21.14 -1.51
CA ALA A 135 27.17 -20.50 -0.70
C ALA A 135 27.32 -20.97 0.77
N GLU A 136 26.51 -20.43 1.68
CA GLU A 136 26.49 -20.90 3.06
C GLU A 136 26.20 -22.41 3.10
N ASN A 137 27.15 -23.18 3.64
CA ASN A 137 27.15 -24.65 3.70
C ASN A 137 27.26 -25.41 2.36
N ASN A 138 27.52 -24.74 1.23
CA ASN A 138 27.75 -25.38 -0.07
C ASN A 138 29.20 -25.16 -0.54
N TYR A 139 29.92 -26.24 -0.85
CA TYR A 139 31.34 -26.22 -1.16
C TYR A 139 31.66 -27.03 -2.43
N LEU A 140 32.50 -26.47 -3.32
CA LEU A 140 33.00 -27.19 -4.49
C LEU A 140 34.31 -27.91 -4.18
N PRO A 141 34.45 -29.22 -4.49
CA PRO A 141 35.72 -29.91 -4.41
C PRO A 141 36.78 -29.35 -5.38
N LEU A 142 38.00 -29.14 -4.89
CA LEU A 142 39.14 -28.69 -5.69
C LEU A 142 39.67 -29.77 -6.65
N ASN A 143 39.30 -31.03 -6.43
CA ASN A 143 39.73 -32.19 -7.21
C ASN A 143 38.71 -32.62 -8.28
N LYS A 144 37.81 -31.73 -8.70
CA LYS A 144 36.85 -32.02 -9.78
C LYS A 144 37.57 -32.03 -11.14
N MET A 145 37.44 -33.12 -11.89
CA MET A 145 37.86 -33.18 -13.28
C MET A 145 36.85 -32.45 -14.17
N GLY A 146 37.28 -31.40 -14.89
CA GLY A 146 36.42 -30.59 -15.77
C GLY A 146 36.67 -29.08 -15.63
N ASN A 147 35.84 -28.25 -16.25
CA ASN A 147 35.92 -26.80 -16.13
C ASN A 147 35.50 -26.35 -14.72
N ILE A 148 36.42 -25.71 -13.99
CA ILE A 148 36.26 -25.27 -12.59
C ILE A 148 35.89 -23.77 -12.51
N ASN A 149 35.64 -23.11 -13.65
CA ASN A 149 35.19 -21.73 -13.65
C ASN A 149 33.81 -21.62 -12.99
N VAL A 150 33.78 -21.03 -11.79
CA VAL A 150 32.54 -20.76 -11.07
C VAL A 150 32.36 -19.26 -10.89
N LEU A 151 31.21 -18.75 -11.33
CA LEU A 151 30.78 -17.39 -11.05
C LEU A 151 30.07 -17.38 -9.68
N ILE A 152 30.69 -16.75 -8.69
CA ILE A 152 30.08 -16.54 -7.38
C ILE A 152 29.32 -15.22 -7.44
N VAL A 153 27.99 -15.28 -7.36
CA VAL A 153 27.13 -14.09 -7.31
C VAL A 153 26.71 -13.88 -5.85
N GLY A 154 27.38 -12.95 -5.17
CA GLY A 154 26.99 -12.55 -3.80
C GLY A 154 25.75 -11.66 -3.83
N ARG A 155 24.70 -12.05 -3.10
CA ARG A 155 23.58 -11.14 -2.77
C ARG A 155 23.94 -10.38 -1.50
N ILE A 156 24.22 -9.08 -1.63
CA ILE A 156 24.32 -8.17 -0.48
C ILE A 156 22.90 -7.70 -0.18
N TRP A 157 22.36 -8.12 0.96
CA TRP A 157 21.11 -7.60 1.49
C TRP A 157 21.43 -6.30 2.23
N ILE A 158 20.99 -5.17 1.68
CA ILE A 158 21.06 -3.88 2.37
C ILE A 158 19.70 -3.60 2.99
N TRP A 159 19.75 -3.44 4.32
CA TRP A 159 18.78 -2.90 5.27
C TRP A 159 17.88 -1.77 4.82
#